data_AF-A0A2N2BW24-F1
#
_entry.id   AF-A0A2N2BW24-F1
#
_cell.length_a   1.000
_cell.length_b   1.000
_cell.length_c   1.000
_cell.angle_alpha   90.00
_cell.angle_beta   90.00
_cell.angle_gamma   90.00
#
_symmetry.space_group_name_H-M   'P 1'
#
loop_
_entity.id
_entity.type
_entity.pdbx_description
1 polymer ?
#
loop_
_entity_poly.entity_id
_entity_poly.type
_entity_poly.pdbx_seq_one_letter_code
_entity_poly.pdbx_strand_id
1 'polypeptide(L)'
;MKLTSEMIKTRAKELGIDDIGIGNIERFALAPPLMSPKSYFPGAKSVIAIVMRIPRGSYRGIEEGTHWHNYTFYSYNKLNTLLRPRLTYELSRFIEDTGWEAVPHFPAVPERNPVTEPVAPGRLPPNIVTSIRIIAAGTGVGEIGYSKVFLNKKFGPRLRLGLIFTDAELEPDPILETGSICSHCGACVRECPGDAIPPVKEKDTRITIDFGEKKVWYSDVQMGRCTLTHHGFNNEISPFHKKAFPHMAFDVRSSDMSEEEAYRLTYPMAYAKWATTYDENDSNSVLQYYDYIMKHTGYFAVCGARGCIRACMDSLERSKRIKNTFHNPFYRKKSWLLPNKPATVDKNVNPFRDKYIDKAFPGIRENEYAYTSTEKDDKIK
;
A
#
# COMPACT_ATOMS: atom_id res chain seq x y z
N MET A 1 -2.95 -40.90 -4.34
CA MET A 1 -2.41 -40.54 -3.00
C MET A 1 -3.27 -39.40 -2.47
N LYS A 2 -3.68 -39.41 -1.19
CA LYS A 2 -4.48 -38.30 -0.62
C LYS A 2 -3.57 -37.07 -0.47
N LEU A 3 -3.97 -35.93 -1.04
CA LEU A 3 -3.26 -34.65 -0.83
C LEU A 3 -3.39 -34.23 0.63
N THR A 4 -2.30 -33.79 1.25
CA THR A 4 -2.28 -33.35 2.65
C THR A 4 -1.76 -31.92 2.79
N SER A 5 -2.11 -31.26 3.90
CA SER A 5 -1.58 -29.94 4.26
C SER A 5 -0.05 -29.90 4.29
N GLU A 6 0.59 -30.98 4.75
CA GLU A 6 2.05 -31.06 4.83
C GLU A 6 2.71 -31.14 3.44
N MET A 7 2.09 -31.85 2.50
CA MET A 7 2.56 -31.88 1.10
C MET A 7 2.51 -30.48 0.48
N ILE A 8 1.44 -29.72 0.71
CA ILE A 8 1.31 -28.34 0.22
C ILE A 8 2.37 -27.43 0.85
N LYS A 9 2.56 -27.51 2.17
CA LYS A 9 3.57 -26.72 2.90
C LYS A 9 5.00 -27.04 2.42
N THR A 10 5.30 -28.33 2.22
CA THR A 10 6.57 -28.79 1.69
C THR A 10 6.78 -28.24 0.27
N ARG A 11 5.80 -28.41 -0.61
CA ARG A 11 5.90 -27.90 -1.99
C ARG A 11 6.04 -26.39 -2.05
N ALA A 12 5.29 -25.65 -1.23
CA ALA A 12 5.39 -24.20 -1.16
C ALA A 12 6.82 -23.77 -0.79
N LYS A 13 7.43 -24.42 0.19
CA LYS A 13 8.82 -24.17 0.59
C LYS A 13 9.81 -24.46 -0.55
N GLU A 14 9.64 -25.56 -1.28
CA GLU A 14 10.48 -25.91 -2.45
C GLU A 14 10.38 -24.87 -3.57
N LEU A 15 9.18 -24.33 -3.82
CA LEU A 15 8.95 -23.27 -4.81
C LEU A 15 9.53 -21.91 -4.39
N GLY A 16 9.94 -21.76 -3.14
CA GLY A 16 10.46 -20.49 -2.60
C GLY A 16 9.37 -19.56 -2.03
N ILE A 17 8.19 -20.09 -1.70
CA ILE A 17 7.20 -19.37 -0.89
C ILE A 17 7.74 -19.24 0.54
N ASP A 18 7.65 -18.03 1.11
CA ASP A 18 8.35 -17.70 2.35
C ASP A 18 7.66 -18.17 3.63
N ASP A 19 6.32 -18.24 3.58
CA ASP A 19 5.43 -18.81 4.59
C ASP A 19 4.06 -19.10 3.96
N ILE A 20 3.26 -19.96 4.59
CA ILE A 20 1.93 -20.36 4.11
C ILE A 20 1.06 -20.76 5.29
N GLY A 21 -0.25 -20.50 5.21
CA GLY A 21 -1.21 -21.04 6.16
C GLY A 21 -2.47 -21.51 5.47
N ILE A 22 -3.10 -22.51 6.07
CA ILE A 22 -4.25 -23.22 5.50
C ILE A 22 -5.44 -23.04 6.44
N GLY A 23 -6.61 -22.70 5.91
CA GLY A 23 -7.86 -22.62 6.66
C GLY A 23 -8.94 -23.44 5.99
N ASN A 24 -9.89 -23.96 6.77
CA ASN A 24 -11.09 -24.61 6.27
C ASN A 24 -12.15 -23.57 5.91
N ILE A 25 -13.06 -23.92 4.99
CA ILE A 25 -14.02 -22.96 4.42
C ILE A 25 -15.07 -22.50 5.43
N GLU A 26 -15.36 -23.29 6.46
CA GLU A 26 -16.38 -23.02 7.48
C GLU A 26 -16.08 -21.76 8.29
N ARG A 27 -14.80 -21.39 8.42
CA ARG A 27 -14.37 -20.12 9.04
C ARG A 27 -14.95 -18.89 8.36
N PHE A 28 -15.38 -19.03 7.10
CA PHE A 28 -15.95 -17.94 6.30
C PHE A 28 -17.47 -18.05 6.13
N ALA A 29 -18.15 -18.87 6.96
CA ALA A 29 -19.60 -19.02 6.91
C ALA A 29 -20.36 -17.71 7.15
N LEU A 30 -19.81 -16.81 7.96
CA LEU A 30 -20.38 -15.48 8.25
C LEU A 30 -19.91 -14.39 7.28
N ALA A 31 -19.06 -14.72 6.28
CA ALA A 31 -18.56 -13.72 5.34
C ALA A 31 -19.71 -13.18 4.47
N PRO A 32 -19.79 -11.85 4.25
CA PRO A 32 -20.75 -11.29 3.31
C PRO A 32 -20.62 -11.95 1.93
N PRO A 33 -21.70 -12.11 1.15
CA PRO A 33 -21.63 -12.75 -0.16
C PRO A 33 -20.54 -12.15 -1.07
N LEU A 34 -20.39 -10.83 -1.11
CA LEU A 34 -19.36 -10.18 -1.94
C LEU A 34 -17.92 -10.27 -1.40
N MET A 35 -17.73 -10.94 -0.25
CA MET A 35 -16.41 -11.14 0.36
C MET A 35 -16.13 -12.61 0.68
N SER A 36 -17.07 -13.51 0.39
CA SER A 36 -16.96 -14.94 0.68
C SER A 36 -16.11 -15.65 -0.38
N PRO A 37 -15.16 -16.52 0.02
CA PRO A 37 -14.45 -17.38 -0.95
C PRO A 37 -15.42 -18.27 -1.75
N LYS A 38 -16.57 -18.67 -1.17
CA LYS A 38 -17.59 -19.48 -1.86
C LYS A 38 -18.29 -18.74 -3.01
N SER A 39 -18.24 -17.42 -3.05
CA SER A 39 -18.75 -16.65 -4.19
C SER A 39 -17.82 -16.71 -5.39
N TYR A 40 -16.53 -16.99 -5.15
CA TYR A 40 -15.53 -17.18 -6.19
C TYR A 40 -15.48 -18.66 -6.62
N PHE A 41 -15.49 -19.58 -5.65
CA PHE A 41 -15.48 -21.02 -5.88
C PHE A 41 -16.44 -21.74 -4.91
N PRO A 42 -17.70 -22.04 -5.33
CA PRO A 42 -18.71 -22.63 -4.45
C PRO A 42 -18.32 -23.98 -3.84
N GLY A 43 -17.51 -24.77 -4.56
CA GLY A 43 -16.99 -26.07 -4.13
C GLY A 43 -15.79 -26.01 -3.19
N ALA A 44 -15.28 -24.82 -2.87
CA ALA A 44 -14.11 -24.68 -1.99
C ALA A 44 -14.36 -25.33 -0.62
N LYS A 45 -13.41 -26.17 -0.19
CA LYS A 45 -13.34 -26.76 1.14
C LYS A 45 -12.20 -26.18 1.98
N SER A 46 -11.14 -25.73 1.31
CA SER A 46 -9.98 -25.12 1.97
C SER A 46 -9.57 -23.81 1.27
N VAL A 47 -8.99 -22.92 2.06
CA VAL A 47 -8.34 -21.69 1.61
C VAL A 47 -6.88 -21.71 2.03
N ILE A 48 -6.02 -21.22 1.16
CA ILE A 48 -4.57 -21.23 1.35
C ILE A 48 -4.08 -19.79 1.20
N ALA A 49 -3.40 -19.27 2.21
CA ALA A 49 -2.76 -17.96 2.15
C ALA A 49 -1.24 -18.11 2.02
N ILE A 50 -0.70 -17.48 0.99
CA ILE A 50 0.73 -17.45 0.65
C ILE A 50 1.33 -16.16 1.18
N VAL A 51 2.50 -16.23 1.80
CA VAL A 51 3.28 -15.07 2.24
C VAL A 51 4.54 -14.97 1.40
N MET A 52 4.77 -13.79 0.84
CA MET A 52 6.04 -13.42 0.19
C MET A 52 6.65 -12.24 0.91
N ARG A 53 7.91 -12.36 1.35
CA ARG A 53 8.58 -11.35 2.15
C ARG A 53 8.91 -10.11 1.33
N ILE A 54 8.80 -8.96 1.97
CA ILE A 54 9.41 -7.72 1.48
C ILE A 54 10.85 -7.66 2.00
N PRO A 55 11.87 -7.52 1.13
CA PRO A 55 13.25 -7.30 1.57
C PRO A 55 13.36 -6.03 2.41
N ARG A 56 13.92 -6.10 3.63
CA ARG A 56 14.06 -4.92 4.51
C ARG A 56 14.84 -3.77 3.86
N GLY A 57 15.83 -4.09 3.03
CA GLY A 57 16.67 -3.11 2.34
C GLY A 57 15.93 -2.22 1.32
N SER A 58 14.79 -2.69 0.79
CA SER A 58 13.98 -1.94 -0.17
C SER A 58 13.46 -0.60 0.36
N TYR A 59 13.35 -0.46 1.70
CA TYR A 59 12.91 0.76 2.36
C TYR A 59 14.03 1.80 2.53
N ARG A 60 15.30 1.46 2.28
CA ARG A 60 16.43 2.37 2.52
C ARG A 60 16.36 3.61 1.65
N GLY A 61 16.01 3.48 0.38
CA GLY A 61 15.88 4.62 -0.51
C GLY A 61 14.79 5.60 -0.09
N ILE A 62 13.69 5.11 0.49
CA ILE A 62 12.64 5.95 1.09
C ILE A 62 13.17 6.59 2.39
N GLU A 63 13.78 5.82 3.28
CA GLU A 63 14.31 6.31 4.55
C GLU A 63 15.35 7.42 4.37
N GLU A 64 16.25 7.25 3.39
CA GLU A 64 17.30 8.24 3.09
C GLU A 64 16.77 9.41 2.25
N GLY A 65 15.57 9.28 1.68
CA GLY A 65 15.01 10.31 0.80
C GLY A 65 15.74 10.39 -0.55
N THR A 66 16.25 9.27 -1.06
CA THR A 66 17.12 9.22 -2.23
C THR A 66 16.61 8.34 -3.38
N HIS A 67 15.85 7.28 -3.09
CA HIS A 67 15.49 6.29 -4.13
C HIS A 67 14.12 5.63 -3.88
N TRP A 68 13.06 6.20 -4.48
CA TRP A 68 11.69 5.74 -4.24
C TRP A 68 11.29 4.49 -5.02
N HIS A 69 11.83 4.30 -6.23
CA HIS A 69 11.36 3.25 -7.14
C HIS A 69 11.47 1.85 -6.53
N ASN A 70 12.53 1.58 -5.76
CA ASN A 70 12.73 0.28 -5.10
C ASN A 70 11.54 -0.17 -4.26
N TYR A 71 10.85 0.74 -3.58
CA TYR A 71 9.66 0.38 -2.81
C TYR A 71 8.54 -0.09 -3.74
N THR A 72 8.20 0.70 -4.76
CA THR A 72 7.13 0.35 -5.71
C THR A 72 7.44 -0.95 -6.46
N PHE A 73 8.67 -1.16 -6.92
CA PHE A 73 9.05 -2.38 -7.65
C PHE A 73 9.11 -3.61 -6.74
N TYR A 74 9.99 -3.61 -5.74
CA TYR A 74 10.33 -4.83 -4.98
C TYR A 74 9.47 -5.05 -3.73
N SER A 75 8.67 -4.08 -3.31
CA SER A 75 7.88 -4.15 -2.06
C SER A 75 6.39 -4.03 -2.27
N TYR A 76 5.95 -3.53 -3.42
CA TYR A 76 4.54 -3.27 -3.70
C TYR A 76 4.10 -3.92 -5.01
N ASN A 77 4.25 -3.22 -6.13
CA ASN A 77 3.65 -3.60 -7.41
C ASN A 77 4.20 -4.91 -7.96
N LYS A 78 5.49 -4.99 -8.36
CA LYS A 78 6.00 -6.23 -9.01
C LYS A 78 6.03 -7.42 -8.06
N LEU A 79 6.15 -7.17 -6.76
CA LEU A 79 5.93 -8.22 -5.75
C LEU A 79 4.49 -8.77 -5.81
N ASN A 80 3.47 -7.90 -5.93
CA ASN A 80 2.06 -8.28 -6.02
C ASN A 80 1.64 -8.81 -7.40
N THR A 81 2.25 -8.33 -8.50
CA THR A 81 1.79 -8.54 -9.88
C THR A 81 2.65 -9.51 -10.69
N LEU A 82 3.88 -9.81 -10.24
CA LEU A 82 4.78 -10.70 -10.99
C LEU A 82 5.40 -11.79 -10.11
N LEU A 83 6.15 -11.41 -9.08
CA LEU A 83 6.98 -12.34 -8.32
C LEU A 83 6.14 -13.34 -7.52
N ARG A 84 5.19 -12.84 -6.72
CA ARG A 84 4.29 -13.71 -5.94
C ARG A 84 3.27 -14.45 -6.83
N PRO A 85 2.57 -13.83 -7.80
CA PRO A 85 1.62 -14.54 -8.66
C PRO A 85 2.23 -15.74 -9.38
N ARG A 86 3.47 -15.63 -9.86
CA ARG A 86 4.18 -16.77 -10.46
C ARG A 86 4.23 -17.97 -9.52
N LEU A 87 4.57 -17.77 -8.26
CA LEU A 87 4.63 -18.87 -7.28
C LEU A 87 3.24 -19.36 -6.85
N THR A 88 2.25 -18.46 -6.84
CA THR A 88 0.84 -18.83 -6.60
C THR A 88 0.33 -19.75 -7.71
N TYR A 89 0.68 -19.45 -8.96
CA TYR A 89 0.37 -20.28 -10.12
C TYR A 89 1.04 -21.65 -10.04
N GLU A 90 2.35 -21.71 -9.76
CA GLU A 90 3.06 -23.00 -9.65
C GLU A 90 2.52 -23.88 -8.52
N LEU A 91 2.12 -23.30 -7.37
CA LEU A 91 1.52 -24.08 -6.30
C LEU A 91 0.10 -24.55 -6.66
N SER A 92 -0.67 -23.75 -7.41
CA SER A 92 -2.00 -24.15 -7.90
C SER A 92 -1.89 -25.34 -8.85
N ARG A 93 -0.93 -25.31 -9.79
CA ARG A 93 -0.65 -26.44 -10.69
C ARG A 93 -0.29 -27.72 -9.94
N PHE A 94 0.52 -27.62 -8.89
CA PHE A 94 0.83 -28.78 -8.07
C PHE A 94 -0.42 -29.41 -7.44
N ILE A 95 -1.38 -28.59 -6.99
CA ILE A 95 -2.65 -29.08 -6.44
C ILE A 95 -3.45 -29.77 -7.55
N GLU A 96 -3.52 -29.16 -8.75
CA GLU A 96 -4.20 -29.73 -9.92
C GLU A 96 -3.57 -31.05 -10.40
N ASP A 97 -2.24 -31.17 -10.37
CA ASP A 97 -1.51 -32.40 -10.70
C ASP A 97 -1.85 -33.57 -9.74
N THR A 98 -2.47 -33.27 -8.59
CA THR A 98 -2.96 -34.28 -7.63
C THR A 98 -4.45 -34.60 -7.79
N GLY A 99 -5.13 -33.95 -8.74
CA GLY A 99 -6.53 -34.19 -9.10
C GLY A 99 -7.56 -33.31 -8.39
N TRP A 100 -7.14 -32.23 -7.73
CA TRP A 100 -8.03 -31.26 -7.07
C TRP A 100 -8.05 -29.92 -7.80
N GLU A 101 -9.17 -29.21 -7.79
CA GLU A 101 -9.24 -27.87 -8.37
C GLU A 101 -8.53 -26.85 -7.47
N ALA A 102 -7.76 -25.95 -8.08
CA ALA A 102 -7.10 -24.87 -7.37
C ALA A 102 -7.33 -23.54 -8.08
N VAL A 103 -8.06 -22.64 -7.43
CA VAL A 103 -8.36 -21.30 -7.94
C VAL A 103 -7.35 -20.29 -7.39
N PRO A 104 -6.33 -19.87 -8.16
CA PRO A 104 -5.45 -18.79 -7.75
C PRO A 104 -6.22 -17.47 -7.75
N HIS A 105 -6.37 -16.86 -6.58
CA HIS A 105 -7.07 -15.58 -6.45
C HIS A 105 -6.08 -14.41 -6.51
N PHE A 106 -6.30 -13.51 -7.48
CA PHE A 106 -5.57 -12.25 -7.56
C PHE A 106 -6.17 -11.20 -6.60
N PRO A 107 -5.41 -10.70 -5.60
CA PRO A 107 -5.94 -9.71 -4.67
C PRO A 107 -6.15 -8.35 -5.34
N ALA A 108 -7.41 -7.87 -5.30
CA ALA A 108 -7.78 -6.51 -5.63
C ALA A 108 -8.28 -5.77 -4.37
N VAL A 109 -8.84 -4.55 -4.54
CA VAL A 109 -9.35 -3.72 -3.45
C VAL A 109 -10.81 -4.09 -3.15
N PRO A 110 -11.13 -4.79 -2.04
CA PRO A 110 -12.49 -5.25 -1.75
C PRO A 110 -13.48 -4.10 -1.46
N GLU A 111 -12.98 -2.92 -1.06
CA GLU A 111 -13.79 -1.71 -0.89
C GLU A 111 -14.36 -1.18 -2.21
N ARG A 112 -13.83 -1.63 -3.36
CA ARG A 112 -14.29 -1.29 -4.71
C ARG A 112 -14.95 -2.47 -5.40
N ASN A 113 -15.68 -3.29 -4.63
CA ASN A 113 -16.51 -4.35 -5.19
C ASN A 113 -17.43 -3.77 -6.30
N PRO A 114 -17.67 -4.56 -7.35
CA PRO A 114 -18.30 -4.11 -8.59
C PRO A 114 -19.72 -3.60 -8.35
N VAL A 115 -20.06 -2.51 -9.04
CA VAL A 115 -21.42 -1.94 -9.10
C VAL A 115 -21.99 -2.18 -10.49
N THR A 116 -22.09 -3.45 -10.87
CA THR A 116 -22.61 -3.86 -12.19
C THR A 116 -23.71 -4.88 -12.01
N GLU A 117 -24.65 -4.93 -12.95
CA GLU A 117 -25.70 -5.93 -12.93
C GLU A 117 -25.13 -7.36 -13.02
N PRO A 118 -25.75 -8.35 -12.37
CA PRO A 118 -25.43 -9.75 -12.55
C PRO A 118 -25.57 -10.18 -14.01
N VAL A 119 -24.77 -11.16 -14.42
CA VAL A 119 -24.82 -11.71 -15.79
C VAL A 119 -26.08 -12.56 -16.05
N ALA A 120 -26.82 -12.91 -15.01
CA ALA A 120 -28.09 -13.63 -15.09
C ALA A 120 -28.91 -13.42 -13.80
N PRO A 121 -30.26 -13.56 -13.85
CA PRO A 121 -31.11 -13.51 -12.66
C PRO A 121 -30.66 -14.48 -11.56
N GLY A 122 -30.69 -14.02 -10.30
CA GLY A 122 -30.31 -14.83 -9.13
C GLY A 122 -28.81 -15.03 -8.92
N ARG A 123 -27.94 -14.41 -9.74
CA ARG A 123 -26.49 -14.44 -9.56
C ARG A 123 -25.95 -13.18 -8.90
N LEU A 124 -24.72 -13.27 -8.41
CA LEU A 124 -23.95 -12.13 -7.90
C LEU A 124 -23.33 -11.33 -9.06
N PRO A 125 -22.99 -10.03 -8.85
CA PRO A 125 -22.32 -9.22 -9.85
C PRO A 125 -20.94 -9.81 -10.25
N PRO A 126 -20.49 -9.65 -11.51
CA PRO A 126 -19.16 -10.09 -11.94
C PRO A 126 -18.04 -9.26 -11.30
N ASN A 127 -16.84 -9.83 -11.18
CA ASN A 127 -15.63 -9.20 -10.60
C ASN A 127 -15.64 -9.01 -9.07
N ILE A 128 -16.23 -9.95 -8.32
CA ILE A 128 -16.22 -9.95 -6.85
C ILE A 128 -14.77 -9.98 -6.33
N VAL A 129 -14.49 -9.14 -5.34
CA VAL A 129 -13.17 -9.02 -4.72
C VAL A 129 -13.27 -9.37 -3.24
N THR A 130 -12.57 -10.43 -2.84
CA THR A 130 -12.50 -10.86 -1.44
C THR A 130 -11.41 -10.11 -0.66
N SER A 131 -11.59 -9.99 0.66
CA SER A 131 -10.59 -9.37 1.52
C SER A 131 -9.43 -10.31 1.81
N ILE A 132 -8.31 -10.09 1.11
CA ILE A 132 -7.13 -10.94 1.26
C ILE A 132 -6.58 -11.00 2.69
N ARG A 133 -6.66 -9.90 3.44
CA ARG A 133 -6.14 -9.85 4.82
C ARG A 133 -7.02 -10.63 5.78
N ILE A 134 -8.34 -10.58 5.59
CA ILE A 134 -9.30 -11.33 6.40
C ILE A 134 -9.14 -12.83 6.12
N ILE A 135 -9.07 -13.22 4.85
CA ILE A 135 -8.85 -14.63 4.48
C ILE A 135 -7.53 -15.15 5.06
N ALA A 136 -6.43 -14.39 4.92
CA ALA A 136 -5.15 -14.78 5.50
C ALA A 136 -5.17 -14.88 7.04
N ALA A 137 -5.96 -14.06 7.74
CA ALA A 137 -6.12 -14.20 9.18
C ALA A 137 -6.86 -15.50 9.53
N GLY A 138 -7.92 -15.81 8.78
CA GLY A 138 -8.68 -17.06 8.91
C GLY A 138 -7.88 -18.31 8.55
N THR A 139 -6.74 -18.20 7.85
CA THR A 139 -5.85 -19.35 7.60
C THR A 139 -4.81 -19.56 8.70
N GLY A 140 -4.74 -18.70 9.73
CA GLY A 140 -3.74 -18.83 10.79
C GLY A 140 -2.30 -18.48 10.38
N VAL A 141 -2.05 -18.01 9.16
CA VAL A 141 -0.67 -17.63 8.73
C VAL A 141 -0.14 -16.38 9.44
N GLY A 142 -1.02 -15.62 10.09
CA GLY A 142 -0.69 -14.38 10.76
C GLY A 142 -1.92 -13.72 11.39
N GLU A 143 -1.80 -12.43 11.70
CA GLU A 143 -2.89 -11.62 12.24
C GLU A 143 -2.97 -10.26 11.54
N ILE A 144 -4.13 -9.62 11.59
CA ILE A 144 -4.28 -8.23 11.15
C ILE A 144 -3.82 -7.33 12.30
N GLY A 145 -2.74 -6.58 12.08
CA GLY A 145 -2.24 -5.63 13.07
C GLY A 145 -3.19 -4.44 13.23
N TYR A 146 -3.02 -3.69 14.32
CA TYR A 146 -3.88 -2.54 14.64
C TYR A 146 -4.05 -1.58 13.46
N SER A 147 -3.00 -1.32 12.67
CA SER A 147 -2.99 -0.44 11.49
C SER A 147 -3.66 -1.01 10.23
N LYS A 148 -4.46 -2.08 10.34
CA LYS A 148 -5.02 -2.85 9.20
C LYS A 148 -3.96 -3.54 8.33
N VAL A 149 -2.66 -3.38 8.61
CA VAL A 149 -1.56 -4.11 7.93
C VAL A 149 -1.41 -5.51 8.52
N PHE A 150 -1.29 -6.51 7.64
CA PHE A 150 -1.12 -7.90 8.03
C PHE A 150 0.27 -8.15 8.62
N LEU A 151 0.34 -8.93 9.70
CA LEU A 151 1.56 -9.29 10.41
C LEU A 151 1.75 -10.80 10.37
N ASN A 152 2.98 -11.24 10.13
CA ASN A 152 3.38 -12.65 10.21
C ASN A 152 4.47 -12.85 11.27
N LYS A 153 4.50 -14.01 11.94
CA LYS A 153 5.42 -14.29 13.05
C LYS A 153 6.89 -14.23 12.63
N LYS A 154 7.18 -14.51 11.35
CA LYS A 154 8.54 -14.46 10.81
C LYS A 154 8.90 -13.05 10.35
N PHE A 155 8.06 -12.41 9.54
CA PHE A 155 8.45 -11.18 8.83
C PHE A 155 7.86 -9.89 9.41
N GLY A 156 6.98 -9.97 10.41
CA GLY A 156 6.19 -8.83 10.86
C GLY A 156 5.34 -8.27 9.71
N PRO A 157 5.30 -6.93 9.50
CA PRO A 157 4.52 -6.31 8.44
C PRO A 157 5.18 -6.38 7.05
N ARG A 158 6.40 -6.92 6.94
CA ARG A 158 7.16 -6.93 5.69
C ARG A 158 6.77 -8.11 4.79
N LEU A 159 5.55 -8.09 4.30
CA LEU A 159 5.07 -9.14 3.42
C LEU A 159 4.00 -8.66 2.45
N ARG A 160 3.76 -9.50 1.43
CA ARG A 160 2.58 -9.51 0.59
C ARG A 160 1.92 -10.87 0.64
N LEU A 161 0.62 -10.87 0.40
CA LEU A 161 -0.23 -12.04 0.50
C LEU A 161 -0.67 -12.50 -0.90
N GLY A 162 -0.88 -13.81 -1.04
CA GLY A 162 -1.58 -14.45 -2.15
C GLY A 162 -2.60 -15.44 -1.61
N LEU A 163 -3.59 -15.81 -2.43
CA LEU A 163 -4.63 -16.76 -2.04
C LEU A 163 -4.80 -17.84 -3.11
N ILE A 164 -5.09 -19.06 -2.65
CA ILE A 164 -5.58 -20.16 -3.46
C ILE A 164 -6.81 -20.73 -2.75
N PHE A 165 -7.90 -20.97 -3.49
CA PHE A 165 -9.08 -21.71 -2.99
C PHE A 165 -9.10 -23.08 -3.63
N THR A 166 -9.42 -24.13 -2.88
CA THR A 166 -9.42 -25.51 -3.40
C THR A 166 -10.55 -26.32 -2.82
N ASP A 167 -11.03 -27.30 -3.58
CA ASP A 167 -12.00 -28.30 -3.17
C ASP A 167 -11.34 -29.48 -2.43
N ALA A 168 -10.00 -29.49 -2.35
CA ALA A 168 -9.27 -30.38 -1.46
C ALA A 168 -9.60 -30.07 0.01
N GLU A 169 -9.90 -31.11 0.77
CA GLU A 169 -10.11 -31.02 2.22
C GLU A 169 -8.77 -31.16 2.94
N LEU A 170 -8.30 -30.06 3.52
CA LEU A 170 -6.98 -29.91 4.11
C LEU A 170 -7.12 -29.60 5.60
N GLU A 171 -6.21 -30.14 6.40
CA GLU A 171 -6.15 -29.83 7.83
C GLU A 171 -5.81 -28.34 8.03
N PRO A 172 -6.66 -27.57 8.74
CA PRO A 172 -6.47 -26.14 8.93
C PRO A 172 -5.45 -25.82 10.03
N ASP A 173 -4.71 -24.73 9.85
CA ASP A 173 -3.88 -24.13 10.88
C ASP A 173 -4.72 -23.32 11.87
N PRO A 174 -4.35 -23.25 13.17
CA PRO A 174 -5.12 -22.49 14.15
C PRO A 174 -5.05 -20.97 13.91
N ILE A 175 -6.19 -20.28 14.02
CA ILE A 175 -6.26 -18.82 13.94
C ILE A 175 -5.49 -18.18 15.11
N LEU A 176 -4.72 -17.14 14.84
CA LEU A 176 -4.02 -16.37 15.88
C LEU A 176 -4.99 -15.44 16.63
N GLU A 177 -4.78 -15.30 17.95
CA GLU A 177 -5.45 -14.26 18.73
C GLU A 177 -4.97 -12.87 18.32
N THR A 178 -5.86 -11.88 18.34
CA THR A 178 -5.44 -10.48 18.20
C THR A 178 -4.45 -10.13 19.31
N GLY A 179 -3.24 -9.69 18.91
CA GLY A 179 -2.18 -9.32 19.84
C GLY A 179 -1.09 -10.38 19.99
N SER A 180 -1.24 -11.52 19.31
CA SER A 180 -0.20 -12.54 19.17
C SER A 180 1.09 -11.95 18.58
N ILE A 181 0.99 -10.99 17.66
CA ILE A 181 2.14 -10.35 17.01
C ILE A 181 2.15 -8.83 17.24
N CYS A 182 1.02 -8.15 17.12
CA CYS A 182 0.84 -6.74 17.41
C CYS A 182 0.90 -6.52 18.92
N SER A 183 1.79 -5.67 19.40
CA SER A 183 1.83 -5.29 20.82
C SER A 183 0.89 -4.14 21.16
N HIS A 184 0.07 -3.69 20.19
CA HIS A 184 -0.76 -2.48 20.31
C HIS A 184 0.03 -1.25 20.80
N CYS A 185 1.32 -1.16 20.44
CA CYS A 185 2.23 -0.12 20.93
C CYS A 185 1.97 1.28 20.35
N GLY A 186 1.10 1.41 19.35
CA GLY A 186 0.79 2.67 18.67
C GLY A 186 1.93 3.26 17.83
N ALA A 187 3.00 2.50 17.54
CA ALA A 187 4.09 3.00 16.68
C ALA A 187 3.59 3.39 15.29
N CYS A 188 2.68 2.60 14.72
CA CYS A 188 2.03 2.90 13.45
C CYS A 188 1.16 4.16 13.49
N VAL A 189 0.48 4.42 14.62
CA VAL A 189 -0.33 5.63 14.85
C VAL A 189 0.58 6.86 14.84
N ARG A 190 1.61 6.88 15.70
CA ARG A 190 2.51 8.04 15.85
C ARG A 190 3.28 8.42 14.59
N GLU A 191 3.61 7.45 13.75
CA GLU A 191 4.44 7.64 12.55
C GLU A 191 3.62 7.72 11.25
N CYS A 192 2.28 7.64 11.31
CA CYS A 192 1.44 7.77 10.13
C CYS A 192 1.42 9.25 9.67
N PRO A 193 1.97 9.59 8.49
CA PRO A 193 2.06 10.98 8.08
C PRO A 193 0.71 11.58 7.68
N GLY A 194 -0.28 10.73 7.36
CA GLY A 194 -1.65 11.16 7.08
C GLY A 194 -2.57 11.16 8.29
N ASP A 195 -2.09 10.81 9.49
CA ASP A 195 -2.92 10.65 10.70
C ASP A 195 -4.17 9.79 10.44
N ALA A 196 -3.97 8.71 9.67
CA ALA A 196 -5.04 7.86 9.16
C ALA A 196 -5.43 6.72 10.11
N ILE A 197 -4.63 6.46 11.15
CA ILE A 197 -4.85 5.32 12.07
C ILE A 197 -5.30 5.91 13.40
N PRO A 198 -6.48 5.55 13.92
CA PRO A 198 -6.99 6.14 15.16
C PRO A 198 -6.12 5.78 16.37
N PRO A 199 -6.19 6.54 17.48
CA PRO A 199 -5.47 6.21 18.70
C PRO A 199 -5.85 4.85 19.29
N VAL A 200 -4.85 4.06 19.71
CA VAL A 200 -5.04 2.70 20.27
C VAL A 200 -6.07 2.62 21.42
N LYS A 201 -6.15 3.69 22.21
CA LYS A 201 -7.05 3.80 23.36
C LYS A 201 -8.53 3.91 22.96
N GLU A 202 -8.83 4.34 21.74
CA GLU A 202 -10.19 4.48 21.21
C GLU A 202 -10.69 3.10 20.79
N LYS A 203 -11.62 2.56 21.58
CA LYS A 203 -12.14 1.21 21.37
C LYS A 203 -13.28 1.16 20.35
N ASP A 204 -14.01 2.26 20.19
CA ASP A 204 -15.17 2.34 19.31
C ASP A 204 -14.78 2.36 17.83
N THR A 205 -13.51 2.63 17.53
CA THR A 205 -12.95 2.56 16.18
C THR A 205 -12.46 1.15 15.83
N ARG A 206 -12.91 0.10 16.51
CA ARG A 206 -12.45 -1.28 16.27
C ARG A 206 -13.42 -2.03 15.36
N ILE A 207 -12.89 -2.57 14.28
CA ILE A 207 -13.61 -3.50 13.40
C ILE A 207 -13.34 -4.91 13.90
N THR A 208 -14.41 -5.66 14.15
CA THR A 208 -14.34 -7.07 14.61
C THR A 208 -14.74 -8.00 13.47
N ILE A 209 -13.97 -9.07 13.29
CA ILE A 209 -14.25 -10.17 12.37
C ILE A 209 -14.46 -11.44 13.18
N ASP A 210 -15.55 -12.15 12.90
CA ASP A 210 -15.92 -13.40 13.56
C ASP A 210 -15.74 -14.58 12.60
N PHE A 211 -14.81 -15.48 12.92
CA PHE A 211 -14.57 -16.73 12.19
C PHE A 211 -15.34 -17.92 12.79
N GLY A 212 -16.28 -17.66 13.70
CA GLY A 212 -17.05 -18.68 14.44
C GLY A 212 -16.29 -19.24 15.63
N GLU A 213 -15.08 -19.75 15.39
CA GLU A 213 -14.21 -20.27 16.46
C GLU A 213 -13.37 -19.18 17.15
N LYS A 214 -13.21 -18.03 16.50
CA LYS A 214 -12.37 -16.92 17.00
C LYS A 214 -12.83 -15.58 16.47
N LYS A 215 -12.79 -14.57 17.34
CA LYS A 215 -12.99 -13.16 16.97
C LYS A 215 -11.65 -12.43 16.96
N VAL A 216 -11.37 -11.74 15.88
CA VAL A 216 -10.18 -10.87 15.75
C VAL A 216 -10.62 -9.44 15.46
N TRP A 217 -9.78 -8.48 15.81
CA TRP A 217 -10.08 -7.07 15.58
C TRP A 217 -8.86 -6.26 15.16
N TYR A 218 -9.12 -5.14 14.51
CA TYR A 218 -8.14 -4.12 14.10
C TYR A 218 -8.81 -2.73 14.11
N SER A 219 -8.06 -1.66 13.87
CA SER A 219 -8.64 -0.31 13.84
C SER A 219 -9.30 0.02 12.50
N ASP A 220 -10.35 0.82 12.56
CA ASP A 220 -10.97 1.47 11.41
C ASP A 220 -10.06 2.61 10.93
N VAL A 221 -9.29 2.33 9.88
CA VAL A 221 -8.33 3.27 9.31
C VAL A 221 -9.08 4.26 8.42
N GLN A 222 -8.82 5.55 8.58
CA GLN A 222 -9.31 6.61 7.70
C GLN A 222 -8.70 6.46 6.29
N MET A 223 -9.40 5.71 5.45
CA MET A 223 -8.87 5.24 4.17
C MET A 223 -8.61 6.40 3.19
N GLY A 224 -9.38 7.49 3.20
CA GLY A 224 -9.08 8.64 2.35
C GLY A 224 -7.76 9.33 2.68
N ARG A 225 -7.48 9.57 3.97
CA ARG A 225 -6.18 10.12 4.43
C ARG A 225 -5.03 9.18 4.09
N CYS A 226 -5.25 7.87 4.25
CA CYS A 226 -4.31 6.83 3.86
C CYS A 226 -4.02 6.88 2.36
N THR A 227 -5.05 6.96 1.52
CA THR A 227 -4.96 6.97 0.06
C THR A 227 -4.29 8.25 -0.46
N LEU A 228 -4.69 9.43 0.03
CA LEU A 228 -4.01 10.70 -0.28
C LEU A 228 -2.52 10.63 0.01
N THR A 229 -2.17 10.14 1.20
CA THR A 229 -0.78 9.99 1.63
C THR A 229 -0.04 8.94 0.80
N HIS A 230 -0.65 7.77 0.60
CA HIS A 230 -0.05 6.65 -0.13
C HIS A 230 0.30 7.03 -1.56
N HIS A 231 -0.60 7.74 -2.22
CA HIS A 231 -0.46 8.23 -3.58
C HIS A 231 0.15 9.63 -3.67
N GLY A 232 0.85 10.05 -2.62
CA GLY A 232 1.80 11.16 -2.68
C GLY A 232 1.22 12.57 -2.62
N PHE A 233 -0.09 12.71 -2.43
CA PHE A 233 -0.75 13.98 -2.16
C PHE A 233 -0.52 14.49 -0.72
N ASN A 234 0.45 13.92 0.01
CA ASN A 234 0.91 14.45 1.29
C ASN A 234 2.31 15.08 1.12
N ASN A 235 2.36 16.41 1.22
CA ASN A 235 3.57 17.20 0.98
C ASN A 235 4.69 16.95 1.97
N GLU A 236 4.37 16.43 3.15
CA GLU A 236 5.40 16.12 4.16
C GLU A 236 6.26 14.91 3.76
N ILE A 237 5.75 14.05 2.86
CA ILE A 237 6.42 12.81 2.46
C ILE A 237 6.61 12.65 0.95
N SER A 238 6.05 13.55 0.13
CA SER A 238 6.26 13.55 -1.31
C SER A 238 7.13 14.72 -1.76
N PRO A 239 8.44 14.52 -1.97
CA PRO A 239 9.29 15.56 -2.56
C PRO A 239 8.85 15.90 -3.99
N PHE A 240 8.20 14.97 -4.69
CA PHE A 240 7.76 15.16 -6.06
C PHE A 240 6.54 16.08 -6.16
N HIS A 241 5.54 15.87 -5.30
CA HIS A 241 4.38 16.78 -5.25
C HIS A 241 4.80 18.15 -4.72
N LYS A 242 5.68 18.18 -3.71
CA LYS A 242 6.24 19.45 -3.19
C LYS A 242 7.05 20.20 -4.25
N LYS A 243 7.79 19.51 -5.12
CA LYS A 243 8.51 20.12 -6.24
C LYS A 243 7.55 20.72 -7.27
N ALA A 244 6.53 19.95 -7.69
CA ALA A 244 5.58 20.41 -8.71
C ALA A 244 4.64 21.51 -8.21
N PHE A 245 4.29 21.49 -6.91
CA PHE A 245 3.37 22.44 -6.29
C PHE A 245 3.98 23.06 -5.02
N PRO A 246 5.05 23.88 -5.14
CA PRO A 246 5.80 24.38 -3.98
C PRO A 246 4.98 25.30 -3.07
N HIS A 247 3.98 26.00 -3.63
CA HIS A 247 3.08 26.91 -2.92
C HIS A 247 1.79 26.22 -2.43
N MET A 248 1.53 24.97 -2.82
CA MET A 248 0.39 24.23 -2.30
C MET A 248 0.77 23.67 -0.93
N ALA A 249 0.07 24.11 0.11
CA ALA A 249 -0.02 23.34 1.34
C ALA A 249 -1.30 22.53 1.29
N PHE A 250 -1.24 21.26 1.66
CA PHE A 250 -2.40 20.39 1.71
C PHE A 250 -2.40 19.62 3.02
N ASP A 251 -3.36 19.92 3.88
CA ASP A 251 -3.47 19.28 5.18
C ASP A 251 -4.25 17.97 5.06
N VAL A 252 -3.51 16.89 4.79
CA VAL A 252 -4.08 15.55 4.71
C VAL A 252 -4.62 15.06 6.06
N ARG A 253 -4.07 15.54 7.18
CA ARG A 253 -4.42 15.02 8.51
C ARG A 253 -5.80 15.46 8.96
N SER A 254 -6.26 16.61 8.48
CA SER A 254 -7.60 17.15 8.74
C SER A 254 -8.61 16.83 7.64
N SER A 255 -8.24 16.03 6.63
CA SER A 255 -9.13 15.70 5.51
C SER A 255 -10.12 14.60 5.88
N ASP A 256 -11.40 14.81 5.61
CA ASP A 256 -12.45 13.79 5.74
C ASP A 256 -12.87 13.18 4.40
N MET A 257 -12.05 13.37 3.35
CA MET A 257 -12.24 12.70 2.07
C MET A 257 -12.42 11.19 2.26
N SER A 258 -13.36 10.62 1.52
CA SER A 258 -13.48 9.18 1.35
C SER A 258 -12.30 8.60 0.57
N GLU A 259 -12.14 7.27 0.63
CA GLU A 259 -11.13 6.57 -0.17
C GLU A 259 -11.32 6.79 -1.68
N GLU A 260 -12.56 6.76 -2.17
CA GLU A 260 -12.86 6.96 -3.59
C GLU A 260 -12.57 8.41 -4.05
N GLU A 261 -12.89 9.42 -3.25
CA GLU A 261 -12.52 10.81 -3.57
C GLU A 261 -11.01 10.98 -3.64
N ALA A 262 -10.26 10.36 -2.71
CA ALA A 262 -8.80 10.38 -2.72
C ALA A 262 -8.23 9.69 -3.97
N TYR A 263 -8.82 8.57 -4.40
CA TYR A 263 -8.44 7.93 -5.67
C TYR A 263 -8.74 8.80 -6.88
N ARG A 264 -9.94 9.39 -6.94
CA ARG A 264 -10.38 10.30 -8.00
C ARG A 264 -9.55 11.57 -8.09
N LEU A 265 -8.91 12.00 -7.01
CA LEU A 265 -7.93 13.08 -7.03
C LEU A 265 -6.55 12.58 -7.50
N THR A 266 -6.02 11.56 -6.85
CA THR A 266 -4.60 11.19 -6.99
C THR A 266 -4.26 10.50 -8.32
N TYR A 267 -5.13 9.61 -8.83
CA TYR A 267 -4.84 8.87 -10.05
C TYR A 267 -4.88 9.73 -11.31
N PRO A 268 -5.89 10.59 -11.54
CA PRO A 268 -5.87 11.51 -12.67
C PRO A 268 -4.63 12.41 -12.64
N MET A 269 -4.25 12.92 -11.46
CA MET A 269 -3.07 13.76 -11.29
C MET A 269 -1.76 13.04 -11.60
N ALA A 270 -1.67 11.73 -11.35
CA ALA A 270 -0.50 10.93 -11.73
C ALA A 270 -0.31 10.81 -13.25
N TYR A 271 -1.38 10.91 -14.04
CA TYR A 271 -1.35 10.86 -15.51
C TYR A 271 -1.48 12.24 -16.17
N ALA A 272 -1.79 13.28 -15.40
CA ALA A 272 -2.11 14.60 -15.92
C ALA A 272 -0.96 15.17 -16.75
N LYS A 273 -1.34 15.79 -17.88
CA LYS A 273 -0.45 16.48 -18.80
C LYS A 273 -0.73 17.98 -18.80
N TRP A 274 0.30 18.77 -19.03
CA TRP A 274 0.23 20.21 -19.18
C TRP A 274 1.17 20.68 -20.30
N ALA A 275 1.25 21.98 -20.56
CA ALA A 275 2.31 22.55 -21.38
C ALA A 275 3.69 22.29 -20.74
N THR A 276 4.69 22.03 -21.56
CA THR A 276 6.08 21.90 -21.09
C THR A 276 6.50 23.21 -20.44
N THR A 277 6.93 23.15 -19.19
CA THR A 277 7.53 24.28 -18.49
C THR A 277 9.04 24.22 -18.73
N TYR A 278 9.56 25.19 -19.51
CA TYR A 278 10.99 25.31 -19.77
C TYR A 278 11.77 25.34 -18.44
N ASP A 279 12.92 24.66 -18.39
CA ASP A 279 13.82 24.54 -17.23
C ASP A 279 13.28 23.78 -16.00
N GLU A 280 12.07 23.18 -16.02
CA GLU A 280 11.50 22.45 -14.88
C GLU A 280 11.39 20.92 -15.08
N ASN A 281 10.98 20.49 -16.28
CA ASN A 281 10.72 19.09 -16.61
C ASN A 281 11.10 18.73 -18.07
N ASP A 282 11.58 17.50 -18.26
CA ASP A 282 11.88 16.95 -19.60
C ASP A 282 10.64 16.32 -20.25
N SER A 283 9.44 16.60 -19.72
CA SER A 283 8.20 15.97 -20.16
C SER A 283 7.00 16.86 -19.86
N ASN A 284 5.94 16.73 -20.66
CA ASN A 284 4.67 17.43 -20.46
C ASN A 284 3.82 16.90 -19.28
N SER A 285 4.41 16.15 -18.35
CA SER A 285 3.72 15.58 -17.18
C SER A 285 3.65 16.58 -16.03
N VAL A 286 2.48 16.73 -15.42
CA VAL A 286 2.30 17.59 -14.24
C VAL A 286 3.12 17.07 -13.05
N LEU A 287 3.09 15.75 -12.82
CA LEU A 287 3.88 15.08 -11.78
C LEU A 287 4.82 14.06 -12.44
N GLN A 288 6.00 14.51 -12.87
CA GLN A 288 6.94 13.70 -13.67
C GLN A 288 7.27 12.34 -13.06
N TYR A 289 7.59 12.27 -11.76
CA TYR A 289 7.88 11.00 -11.09
C TYR A 289 6.67 10.05 -11.10
N TYR A 290 5.46 10.58 -10.99
CA TYR A 290 4.24 9.80 -10.85
C TYR A 290 3.91 9.18 -12.20
N ASP A 291 3.91 9.99 -13.25
CA ASP A 291 3.75 9.52 -14.63
C ASP A 291 4.81 8.45 -14.99
N TYR A 292 6.08 8.71 -14.63
CA TYR A 292 7.15 7.74 -14.84
C TYR A 292 6.84 6.40 -14.17
N ILE A 293 6.57 6.37 -12.86
CA ILE A 293 6.40 5.10 -12.16
C ILE A 293 5.11 4.38 -12.57
N MET A 294 4.06 5.14 -12.92
CA MET A 294 2.81 4.61 -13.47
C MET A 294 3.02 3.92 -14.81
N LYS A 295 3.80 4.50 -15.73
CA LYS A 295 4.11 3.86 -17.02
C LYS A 295 4.84 2.53 -16.88
N HIS A 296 5.68 2.37 -15.85
CA HIS A 296 6.49 1.16 -15.66
C HIS A 296 5.79 0.07 -14.84
N THR A 297 4.90 0.47 -13.93
CA THR A 297 4.34 -0.46 -12.94
C THR A 297 2.82 -0.42 -12.86
N GLY A 298 2.15 0.58 -13.42
CA GLY A 298 0.71 0.81 -13.27
C GLY A 298 0.30 1.19 -11.85
N TYR A 299 1.26 1.55 -10.98
CA TYR A 299 1.01 1.88 -9.58
C TYR A 299 2.08 2.83 -9.03
N PHE A 300 1.74 3.59 -7.99
CA PHE A 300 2.63 4.59 -7.39
C PHE A 300 2.42 4.65 -5.88
N ALA A 301 3.44 4.20 -5.13
CA ALA A 301 3.37 4.02 -3.68
C ALA A 301 4.34 5.00 -3.00
N VAL A 302 3.99 6.28 -2.97
CA VAL A 302 4.90 7.37 -2.61
C VAL A 302 5.17 7.47 -1.11
N CYS A 303 4.20 7.10 -0.25
CA CYS A 303 4.39 7.17 1.21
C CYS A 303 5.50 6.25 1.74
N GLY A 304 5.89 5.23 0.96
CA GLY A 304 6.91 4.26 1.32
C GLY A 304 6.65 3.53 2.65
N ALA A 305 5.37 3.39 3.02
CA ALA A 305 4.85 2.74 4.22
C ALA A 305 5.57 3.12 5.54
N ARG A 306 5.81 4.42 5.73
CA ARG A 306 6.45 5.01 6.92
C ARG A 306 5.84 4.52 8.24
N GLY A 307 4.56 4.82 8.48
CA GLY A 307 3.89 4.45 9.74
C GLY A 307 3.57 2.96 9.82
N CYS A 308 2.74 2.47 8.90
CA CYS A 308 2.11 1.18 9.05
C CYS A 308 3.05 -0.03 8.86
N ILE A 309 4.11 0.06 8.06
CA ILE A 309 5.09 -1.04 7.88
C ILE A 309 6.42 -0.73 8.56
N ARG A 310 7.08 0.39 8.24
CA ARG A 310 8.44 0.67 8.73
C ARG A 310 8.47 0.87 10.24
N ALA A 311 7.57 1.68 10.81
CA ALA A 311 7.50 1.85 12.26
C ALA A 311 7.07 0.57 13.00
N CYS A 312 6.09 -0.17 12.47
CA CYS A 312 5.71 -1.47 13.02
C CYS A 312 6.87 -2.48 12.97
N MET A 313 7.57 -2.58 11.84
CA MET A 313 8.71 -3.47 11.67
C MET A 313 9.80 -3.14 12.69
N ASP A 314 10.21 -1.87 12.81
CA ASP A 314 11.26 -1.47 13.76
C ASP A 314 10.83 -1.77 15.21
N SER A 315 9.58 -1.46 15.58
CA SER A 315 9.05 -1.78 16.90
C SER A 315 9.07 -3.28 17.20
N LEU A 316 8.61 -4.11 16.26
CA LEU A 316 8.53 -5.57 16.46
C LEU A 316 9.91 -6.23 16.46
N GLU A 317 10.85 -5.73 15.66
CA GLU A 317 12.23 -6.19 15.63
C GLU A 317 12.94 -5.88 16.96
N ARG A 318 12.81 -4.63 17.46
CA ARG A 318 13.41 -4.23 18.76
C ARG A 318 12.81 -5.00 19.94
N SER A 319 11.51 -5.26 19.91
CA SER A 319 10.83 -6.03 20.96
C SER A 319 10.95 -7.55 20.78
N LYS A 320 11.74 -8.03 19.80
CA LYS A 320 11.94 -9.47 19.50
C LYS A 320 10.62 -10.26 19.32
N ARG A 321 9.58 -9.61 18.79
CA ARG A 321 8.26 -10.24 18.54
C ARG A 321 8.17 -10.94 17.18
N ILE A 322 9.21 -10.84 16.36
CA ILE A 322 9.30 -11.49 15.04
C ILE A 322 10.61 -12.26 14.92
N LYS A 323 10.63 -13.29 14.08
CA LYS A 323 11.80 -14.19 13.94
C LYS A 323 12.87 -13.65 12.99
N ASN A 324 12.49 -12.98 11.90
CA ASN A 324 13.45 -12.47 10.91
C ASN A 324 13.92 -11.06 11.29
N THR A 325 14.96 -11.02 12.12
CA THR A 325 15.65 -9.81 12.61
C THR A 325 16.98 -9.59 11.89
N PHE A 326 17.59 -8.43 12.08
CA PHE A 326 18.85 -8.03 11.45
C PHE A 326 19.86 -7.54 12.49
N HIS A 327 21.15 -7.67 12.20
CA HIS A 327 22.23 -7.21 13.09
C HIS A 327 22.18 -5.69 13.35
N ASN A 328 21.79 -4.91 12.34
CA ASN A 328 21.75 -3.46 12.41
C ASN A 328 20.31 -2.94 12.57
N PRO A 329 20.07 -1.90 13.39
CA PRO A 329 18.76 -1.29 13.52
C PRO A 329 18.27 -0.70 12.19
N PHE A 330 16.94 -0.60 12.05
CA PHE A 330 16.36 -0.05 10.83
C PHE A 330 16.53 1.46 10.84
N TYR A 331 15.92 2.14 11.82
CA TYR A 331 16.16 3.56 12.03
C TYR A 331 17.54 3.77 12.65
N ARG A 332 18.38 4.54 11.95
CA ARG A 332 19.71 4.97 12.41
C ARG A 332 19.76 6.45 12.80
N LYS A 333 18.75 7.20 12.33
CA LYS A 333 18.56 8.64 12.55
C LYS A 333 17.07 8.92 12.56
N LYS A 334 16.69 10.14 12.98
CA LYS A 334 15.31 10.61 12.86
C LYS A 334 14.90 10.66 11.39
N SER A 335 13.76 10.06 11.04
CA SER A 335 13.24 10.12 9.67
C SER A 335 12.89 11.55 9.28
N TRP A 336 13.23 11.92 8.05
CA TRP A 336 12.97 13.24 7.49
C TRP A 336 11.46 13.48 7.29
N LEU A 337 11.03 14.73 7.35
CA LEU A 337 9.72 15.21 6.90
C LEU A 337 9.96 16.52 6.17
N LEU A 338 9.26 16.74 5.07
CA LEU A 338 9.23 18.04 4.41
C LEU A 338 8.25 18.96 5.15
N PRO A 339 8.48 20.28 5.15
CA PRO A 339 7.54 21.22 5.73
C PRO A 339 6.25 21.32 4.89
N ASN A 340 5.09 21.13 5.53
CA ASN A 340 3.80 21.46 4.91
C ASN A 340 3.50 22.96 5.01
N LYS A 341 4.37 23.79 4.40
CA LYS A 341 4.22 25.24 4.34
C LYS A 341 4.35 25.71 2.89
N PRO A 342 3.49 26.64 2.41
CA PRO A 342 3.69 27.25 1.10
C PRO A 342 5.08 27.90 1.01
N ALA A 343 5.75 27.78 -0.13
CA ALA A 343 6.90 28.62 -0.42
C ALA A 343 6.46 30.09 -0.57
N THR A 344 7.37 31.04 -0.32
CA THR A 344 7.12 32.47 -0.54
C THR A 344 6.71 32.71 -1.99
N VAL A 345 5.61 33.43 -2.20
CA VAL A 345 5.08 33.73 -3.54
C VAL A 345 5.91 34.87 -4.14
N ASP A 346 6.58 34.60 -5.26
CA ASP A 346 7.17 35.66 -6.10
C ASP A 346 6.01 36.50 -6.67
N LYS A 347 6.18 37.83 -6.83
CA LYS A 347 5.14 38.75 -7.33
C LYS A 347 4.74 38.53 -8.82
N ASN A 348 5.11 37.39 -9.38
CA ASN A 348 5.04 37.06 -10.80
C ASN A 348 3.79 36.21 -11.12
N VAL A 349 3.17 36.47 -12.27
CA VAL A 349 1.97 35.73 -12.71
C VAL A 349 2.31 34.32 -13.18
N ASN A 350 3.45 34.15 -13.85
CA ASN A 350 3.96 32.84 -14.26
C ASN A 350 5.46 32.74 -13.96
N PRO A 351 5.86 32.28 -12.76
CA PRO A 351 7.26 32.28 -12.36
C PRO A 351 8.16 31.44 -13.28
N PHE A 352 7.62 30.46 -14.00
CA PHE A 352 8.38 29.61 -14.92
C PHE A 352 8.72 30.31 -16.22
N ARG A 353 7.70 30.91 -16.86
CA ARG A 353 7.89 31.76 -18.04
C ARG A 353 8.86 32.89 -17.71
N ASP A 354 8.62 33.54 -16.58
CA ASP A 354 9.28 34.75 -16.16
C ASP A 354 10.78 34.52 -15.92
N LYS A 355 11.16 33.43 -15.25
CA LYS A 355 12.56 33.02 -15.09
C LYS A 355 13.25 32.70 -16.40
N TYR A 356 12.58 31.96 -17.29
CA TYR A 356 13.15 31.60 -18.60
C TYR A 356 13.37 32.85 -19.46
N ILE A 357 12.36 33.70 -19.57
CA ILE A 357 12.39 34.90 -20.41
C ILE A 357 13.42 35.92 -19.89
N ASP A 358 13.55 36.11 -18.57
CA ASP A 358 14.62 36.96 -18.01
C ASP A 358 16.02 36.46 -18.37
N LYS A 359 16.22 35.14 -18.30
CA LYS A 359 17.50 34.50 -18.59
C LYS A 359 17.83 34.51 -20.08
N ALA A 360 16.85 34.23 -20.93
CA ALA A 360 17.02 34.13 -22.38
C ALA A 360 17.02 35.51 -23.07
N PHE A 361 16.28 36.48 -22.51
CA PHE A 361 16.07 37.80 -23.09
C PHE A 361 16.08 38.89 -21.99
N PRO A 362 17.25 39.22 -21.42
CA PRO A 362 17.34 40.23 -20.36
C PRO A 362 16.66 41.56 -20.76
N GLY A 363 15.82 42.10 -19.88
CA GLY A 363 15.13 43.39 -20.07
C GLY A 363 13.85 43.34 -20.90
N ILE A 364 13.49 42.21 -21.53
CA ILE A 364 12.28 42.12 -22.36
C ILE A 364 10.97 42.35 -21.57
N ARG A 365 11.01 42.13 -20.25
CA ARG A 365 9.86 42.28 -19.35
C ARG A 365 9.76 43.65 -18.68
N GLU A 366 10.64 44.61 -19.01
CA GLU A 366 10.67 45.94 -18.36
C GLU A 366 9.34 46.71 -18.43
N ASN A 367 8.51 46.45 -19.46
CA ASN A 367 7.19 47.07 -19.63
C ASN A 367 6.02 46.10 -19.39
N GLU A 368 6.27 44.88 -18.88
CA GLU A 368 5.20 43.94 -18.54
C GLU A 368 4.46 44.40 -17.27
N TYR A 369 3.15 44.15 -17.24
CA TYR A 369 2.30 44.55 -16.11
C TYR A 369 2.82 43.93 -14.81
N ALA A 370 3.03 44.76 -13.79
CA ALA A 370 3.54 44.38 -12.47
C ALA A 370 4.97 43.79 -12.43
N TYR A 371 5.78 43.92 -13.50
CA TYR A 371 7.21 43.60 -13.44
C TYR A 371 7.96 44.63 -12.58
N THR A 372 8.25 44.28 -11.33
CA THR A 372 9.25 45.01 -10.53
C THR A 372 10.60 44.38 -10.78
N SER A 373 11.52 45.09 -11.44
CA SER A 373 12.91 44.63 -11.60
C SER A 373 13.55 44.50 -10.22
N THR A 374 13.58 43.32 -9.63
CA THR A 374 14.16 43.10 -8.30
C THR A 374 15.69 43.09 -8.29
N GLU A 375 16.36 43.50 -9.38
CA GLU A 375 17.83 43.54 -9.48
C GLU A 375 18.38 44.86 -10.07
N LYS A 376 17.66 45.98 -9.94
CA LYS A 376 18.26 47.31 -10.06
C LYS A 376 18.25 47.94 -8.66
N ASP A 377 19.37 47.79 -7.94
CA ASP A 377 19.88 48.70 -6.88
C ASP A 377 20.61 47.98 -5.72
N ASP A 378 21.70 47.26 -6.01
CA ASP A 378 22.72 46.94 -4.99
C ASP A 378 24.16 47.14 -5.48
N LYS A 379 24.34 47.96 -6.52
CA LYS A 379 25.65 48.50 -6.89
C LYS A 379 25.54 50.00 -7.06
N ILE A 380 26.13 50.68 -6.06
CA ILE A 380 26.52 52.09 -5.94
C ILE A 380 25.81 52.74 -4.75
N LYS A 381 26.43 52.58 -3.57
CA LYS A 381 26.83 53.68 -2.70
C LYS A 381 28.02 53.28 -1.85
#